data_AF-A0A9D8LK40-F1
#
_entry.id   AF-A0A9D8LK40-F1
#
_cell.length_a   1.000
_cell.length_b   1.000
_cell.length_c   1.000
_cell.angle_alpha   90.00
_cell.angle_beta   90.00
_cell.angle_gamma   90.00
#
_symmetry.space_group_name_H-M   'P 1'
#
loop_
_entity.id
_entity.type
_entity.pdbx_description
1 polymer ?
#
loop_
_entity_poly.entity_id
_entity_poly.type
_entity_poly.pdbx_seq_one_letter_code
_entity_poly.pdbx_strand_id
1 'polypeptide(L)'
;PAFLAMMRRLAAEFPAVTAVRVKDALEAVNTIVEQLATAIRGASGLAITASLLVLGGALAAGQRARLYDAMILKTLGATRRFILSSYALEYAAIGLVAALFGVVAGTAAGWGVVTQVMRIDFVSDPTGALLAATAAIAVTILFGLAGTIKILSKAPASHLRNL
;
A
#
# COMPACT_ATOMS: atom_id res chain seq x y z
N PRO A 1 -41.98 20.75 36.32
CA PRO A 1 -43.35 20.22 36.14
C PRO A 1 -43.90 20.35 34.70
N ALA A 2 -43.74 21.50 34.03
CA ALA A 2 -44.28 21.74 32.68
C ALA A 2 -43.58 20.93 31.56
N PHE A 3 -42.27 20.70 31.69
CA PHE A 3 -41.49 19.95 30.69
C PHE A 3 -41.89 18.47 30.59
N LEU A 4 -42.19 17.84 31.73
CA LEU A 4 -42.66 16.45 31.79
C LEU A 4 -44.06 16.29 31.17
N ALA A 5 -44.92 17.31 31.29
CA ALA A 5 -46.22 17.32 30.63
C ALA A 5 -46.10 17.49 29.12
N MET A 6 -45.14 18.30 28.64
CA MET A 6 -44.85 18.47 27.21
C MET A 6 -44.35 17.17 26.58
N MET A 7 -43.41 16.48 27.22
CA MET A 7 -42.87 15.20 26.73
C MET A 7 -43.94 14.09 26.68
N ARG A 8 -44.87 14.08 27.66
CA ARG A 8 -45.94 13.07 27.72
C ARG A 8 -47.04 13.32 26.69
N ARG A 9 -47.25 14.57 26.26
CA ARG A 9 -48.17 14.92 25.15
C ARG A 9 -47.57 14.56 23.80
N LEU A 10 -46.29 14.88 23.56
CA LEU A 10 -45.56 14.49 22.35
C LEU A 10 -45.49 12.97 22.16
N ALA A 11 -45.33 12.20 23.25
CA ALA A 11 -45.34 10.75 23.22
C ALA A 11 -46.73 10.12 22.96
N ALA A 12 -47.81 10.86 23.24
CA ALA A 12 -49.18 10.40 23.05
C ALA A 12 -49.76 10.73 21.65
N GLU A 13 -49.22 11.74 20.98
CA GLU A 13 -49.72 12.26 19.70
C GLU A 13 -49.08 11.57 18.47
N PHE A 14 -47.95 10.86 18.65
CA PHE A 14 -47.28 10.10 17.60
C PHE A 14 -46.98 8.62 17.96
N PRO A 15 -47.97 7.81 18.40
CA PRO A 15 -47.77 6.39 18.70
C PRO A 15 -47.58 5.54 17.43
N ALA A 16 -47.80 6.14 16.25
CA ALA A 16 -47.65 5.53 14.92
C ALA A 16 -46.44 6.06 14.13
N VAL A 17 -45.55 6.86 14.74
CA VAL A 17 -44.21 7.02 14.20
C VAL A 17 -43.44 5.81 14.71
N THR A 18 -43.30 4.82 13.84
CA THR A 18 -42.34 3.73 13.99
C THR A 18 -41.02 4.31 14.50
N ALA A 19 -40.76 4.16 15.80
CA ALA A 19 -39.43 4.30 16.37
C ALA A 19 -38.59 3.10 15.91
N VAL A 20 -38.47 2.90 14.60
CA VAL A 20 -37.31 2.25 14.03
C VAL A 20 -36.20 3.21 14.39
N ARG A 21 -35.50 2.91 15.49
CA ARG A 21 -34.36 3.69 15.95
C ARG A 21 -33.38 3.68 14.79
N VAL A 22 -33.32 4.79 14.04
CA VAL A 22 -32.33 5.00 12.98
C VAL A 22 -30.93 4.72 13.53
N LYS A 23 -30.73 4.96 14.83
CA LYS A 23 -29.55 4.53 15.59
C LYS A 23 -29.25 3.04 15.47
N ASP A 24 -30.20 2.14 15.74
CA ASP A 24 -29.98 0.68 15.70
C ASP A 24 -29.64 0.23 14.26
N ALA A 25 -30.29 0.83 13.26
CA ALA A 25 -29.99 0.56 11.86
C ALA A 25 -28.58 1.04 11.47
N LEU A 26 -28.20 2.25 11.89
CA LEU A 26 -26.85 2.78 11.69
C LEU A 26 -25.79 1.96 12.43
N GLU A 27 -26.09 1.46 13.62
CA GLU A 27 -25.20 0.61 14.41
C GLU A 27 -24.98 -0.75 13.74
N ALA A 28 -26.03 -1.35 13.17
CA ALA A 28 -25.91 -2.55 12.35
C ALA A 28 -25.07 -2.31 11.08
N VAL A 29 -25.28 -1.20 10.37
CA VAL A 29 -24.48 -0.84 9.18
C VAL A 29 -23.01 -0.62 9.55
N ASN A 30 -22.73 0.12 10.62
CA ASN A 30 -21.36 0.35 11.09
C ASN A 30 -20.66 -0.97 11.44
N THR A 31 -21.36 -1.90 12.08
CA THR A 31 -20.83 -3.23 12.41
C THR A 31 -20.44 -3.99 11.14
N ILE A 32 -21.28 -3.96 10.10
CA ILE A 32 -20.98 -4.61 8.82
C ILE A 32 -19.78 -3.94 8.14
N VAL A 33 -19.74 -2.61 8.10
CA VAL A 33 -18.63 -1.84 7.53
C VAL A 33 -17.31 -2.14 8.25
N GLU A 34 -17.33 -2.27 9.58
CA GLU A 34 -16.16 -2.61 10.38
C GLU A 34 -15.66 -4.04 10.12
N GLN A 35 -16.57 -5.00 9.99
CA GLN A 35 -16.23 -6.38 9.61
C GLN A 35 -15.60 -6.43 8.21
N LEU A 36 -16.17 -5.70 7.24
CA LEU A 36 -15.62 -5.59 5.89
C LEU A 36 -14.24 -4.94 5.92
N ALA A 37 -14.06 -3.85 6.66
CA ALA A 37 -12.77 -3.18 6.80
C ALA A 37 -11.71 -4.12 7.40
N THR A 38 -12.09 -4.91 8.40
CA THR A 38 -11.20 -5.90 9.04
C THR A 38 -10.83 -7.03 8.06
N ALA A 39 -11.80 -7.54 7.30
CA ALA A 39 -11.57 -8.56 6.29
C ALA A 39 -10.63 -8.07 5.18
N ILE A 40 -10.86 -6.85 4.68
CA ILE A 40 -10.02 -6.21 3.66
C ILE A 40 -8.60 -5.98 4.19
N ARG A 41 -8.46 -5.53 5.44
CA ARG A 41 -7.13 -5.39 6.08
C ARG A 41 -6.42 -6.73 6.19
N GLY A 42 -7.13 -7.79 6.57
CA GLY A 42 -6.58 -9.15 6.62
C GLY A 42 -6.10 -9.64 5.25
N ALA A 43 -6.93 -9.50 4.21
CA ALA A 43 -6.58 -9.86 2.85
C ALA A 43 -5.39 -9.05 2.30
N SER A 44 -5.36 -7.75 2.59
CA SER A 44 -4.25 -6.86 2.22
C SER A 44 -2.95 -7.27 2.91
N GLY A 45 -3.00 -7.67 4.19
CA GLY A 45 -1.83 -8.18 4.91
C GLY A 45 -1.24 -9.44 4.28
N LEU A 46 -2.10 -10.37 3.85
CA LEU A 46 -1.67 -11.56 3.11
C LEU A 46 -1.04 -11.20 1.75
N ALA A 47 -1.64 -10.28 1.01
CA ALA A 47 -1.11 -9.81 -0.27
C ALA A 47 0.26 -9.14 -0.13
N ILE A 48 0.45 -8.32 0.92
CA ILE A 48 1.75 -7.70 1.24
C ILE A 48 2.77 -8.78 1.57
N THR A 49 2.41 -9.76 2.39
CA THR A 49 3.31 -10.87 2.76
C THR A 49 3.76 -11.67 1.53
N ALA A 50 2.82 -12.02 0.64
CA ALA A 50 3.13 -12.68 -0.62
C ALA A 50 4.06 -11.84 -1.51
N SER A 51 3.81 -10.53 -1.60
CA SER A 51 4.65 -9.60 -2.36
C SER A 51 6.08 -9.53 -1.81
N LEU A 52 6.24 -9.50 -0.48
CA LEU A 52 7.57 -9.53 0.16
C LEU A 52 8.33 -10.84 -0.12
N LEU A 53 7.63 -11.98 -0.12
CA LEU A 53 8.23 -13.27 -0.47
C LEU A 53 8.70 -13.30 -1.94
N VAL A 54 7.87 -12.81 -2.87
CA VAL A 54 8.22 -12.69 -4.28
C VAL A 54 9.43 -11.77 -4.48
N LEU A 55 9.46 -10.61 -3.81
CA LEU A 55 10.61 -9.69 -3.84
C LEU A 55 11.89 -10.36 -3.32
N GLY A 56 11.80 -11.10 -2.21
CA GLY A 56 12.91 -11.87 -1.67
C GLY A 56 13.46 -12.89 -2.68
N GLY A 57 12.58 -13.61 -3.37
CA GLY A 57 12.95 -14.56 -4.43
C GLY A 57 13.61 -13.88 -5.63
N ALA A 58 13.04 -12.77 -6.11
CA ALA A 58 13.60 -12.00 -7.22
C ALA A 58 15.00 -11.45 -6.90
N LEU A 59 15.20 -10.93 -5.68
CA LEU A 59 16.51 -10.46 -5.21
C LEU A 59 17.53 -11.60 -5.11
N ALA A 60 17.11 -12.78 -4.63
CA ALA A 60 17.99 -13.94 -4.56
C ALA A 60 18.45 -14.40 -5.96
N ALA A 61 17.57 -14.34 -6.96
CA ALA A 61 17.91 -14.67 -8.35
C ALA A 61 18.85 -13.63 -9.00
N GLY A 62 18.65 -12.33 -8.72
CA GLY A 62 19.41 -11.23 -9.34
C GLY A 62 20.84 -11.00 -8.80
N GLN A 63 21.25 -11.73 -7.76
CA GLN A 63 22.51 -11.48 -7.04
C GLN A 63 23.76 -11.70 -7.92
N ARG A 64 23.74 -12.63 -8.88
CA ARG A 64 24.94 -12.99 -9.69
C ARG A 64 25.23 -12.00 -10.82
N ALA A 65 24.22 -11.51 -11.53
CA ALA A 65 24.39 -10.59 -12.66
C ALA A 65 24.95 -9.22 -12.21
N ARG A 66 24.43 -8.68 -11.10
CA ARG A 66 24.82 -7.35 -10.58
C ARG A 66 26.24 -7.29 -10.00
N LEU A 67 26.86 -8.44 -9.68
CA LEU A 67 28.25 -8.49 -9.21
C LEU A 67 29.25 -8.14 -10.32
N TYR A 68 28.98 -8.54 -11.57
CA TYR A 68 29.84 -8.22 -12.72
C TYR A 68 29.81 -6.72 -13.04
N ASP A 69 28.62 -6.12 -13.10
CA ASP A 69 28.47 -4.69 -13.39
C ASP A 69 29.14 -3.80 -12.33
N ALA A 70 29.02 -4.19 -11.04
CA ALA A 70 29.64 -3.47 -9.95
C ALA A 70 31.18 -3.52 -9.98
N MET A 71 31.76 -4.62 -10.46
CA MET A 71 33.21 -4.74 -10.64
C MET A 71 33.69 -3.82 -11.77
N ILE A 72 32.99 -3.79 -12.90
CA ILE A 72 33.33 -2.93 -14.06
C ILE A 72 33.25 -1.44 -13.69
N LEU A 73 32.22 -1.01 -12.96
CA LEU A 73 32.12 0.40 -12.54
C LEU A 73 33.23 0.80 -11.56
N LYS A 74 33.71 -0.15 -10.75
CA LYS A 74 34.80 0.07 -9.79
C LYS A 74 36.17 0.12 -10.49
N THR A 75 36.38 -0.63 -11.57
CA THR A 75 37.59 -0.51 -12.39
C THR A 75 37.65 0.80 -13.17
N LEU A 76 36.49 1.42 -13.46
CA LEU A 76 36.39 2.76 -14.06
C LEU A 76 36.55 3.92 -13.05
N GLY A 77 36.85 3.64 -11.77
CA GLY A 77 37.17 4.67 -10.77
C GLY A 77 35.97 5.38 -10.15
N ALA A 78 34.74 4.90 -10.35
CA ALA A 78 33.55 5.52 -9.78
C ALA A 78 33.51 5.41 -8.23
N THR A 79 33.28 6.54 -7.56
CA THR A 79 33.10 6.57 -6.10
C THR A 79 31.77 5.94 -5.70
N ARG A 80 31.71 5.20 -4.59
CA ARG A 80 30.49 4.52 -4.10
C ARG A 80 29.26 5.43 -4.06
N ARG A 81 29.42 6.70 -3.68
CA ARG A 81 28.33 7.69 -3.61
C ARG A 81 27.69 7.97 -4.97
N PHE A 82 28.48 8.08 -6.04
CA PHE A 82 27.98 8.33 -7.38
C PHE A 82 27.12 7.15 -7.90
N ILE A 83 27.57 5.93 -7.61
CA ILE A 83 26.85 4.69 -7.97
C ILE A 83 25.51 4.62 -7.24
N LEU A 84 25.52 4.88 -5.93
CA LEU A 84 24.32 4.87 -5.09
C LEU A 84 23.30 5.94 -5.53
N SER A 85 23.73 7.15 -5.88
CA SER A 85 22.82 8.20 -6.35
C SER A 85 22.20 7.88 -7.71
N SER A 86 22.98 7.31 -8.64
CA SER A 86 22.47 6.93 -9.97
C SER A 86 21.40 5.84 -9.87
N TYR A 87 21.66 4.79 -9.09
CA TYR A 87 20.66 3.73 -8.88
C TYR A 87 19.45 4.21 -8.08
N ALA A 88 19.62 5.16 -7.14
CA ALA A 88 18.49 5.75 -6.44
C ALA A 88 17.53 6.45 -7.43
N LEU A 89 18.06 7.18 -8.41
CA LEU A 89 17.26 7.85 -9.43
C LEU A 89 16.54 6.84 -10.35
N GLU A 90 17.23 5.77 -10.75
CA GLU A 90 16.64 4.70 -11.56
C GLU A 90 15.49 4.00 -10.81
N TYR A 91 15.70 3.61 -9.55
CA TYR A 91 14.65 2.99 -8.74
C TYR A 91 13.51 3.97 -8.43
N ALA A 92 13.78 5.27 -8.30
CA ALA A 92 12.74 6.28 -8.17
C ALA A 92 11.86 6.36 -9.43
N ALA A 93 12.46 6.32 -10.62
CA ALA A 93 11.71 6.30 -11.88
C ALA A 93 10.84 5.04 -12.00
N ILE A 94 11.40 3.86 -11.71
CA ILE A 94 10.66 2.59 -11.71
C ILE A 94 9.51 2.64 -10.68
N GLY A 95 9.80 3.13 -9.47
CA GLY A 95 8.81 3.29 -8.41
C GLY A 95 7.67 4.22 -8.81
N LEU A 96 7.97 5.33 -9.49
CA LEU A 96 6.97 6.30 -9.96
C LEU A 96 6.03 5.66 -10.99
N VAL A 97 6.58 4.95 -11.97
CA VAL A 97 5.78 4.22 -12.98
C VAL A 97 4.90 3.17 -12.31
N ALA A 98 5.46 2.39 -11.38
CA ALA A 98 4.71 1.36 -10.65
C ALA A 98 3.60 1.97 -9.77
N ALA A 99 3.86 3.08 -9.09
CA ALA A 99 2.89 3.78 -8.26
C ALA A 99 1.76 4.38 -9.10
N LEU A 100 2.07 5.00 -10.25
CA LEU A 100 1.08 5.51 -11.18
C LEU A 100 0.17 4.37 -11.67
N PHE A 101 0.76 3.26 -12.09
CA PHE A 101 0.02 2.07 -12.50
C PHE A 101 -0.87 1.55 -11.37
N GLY A 102 -0.34 1.44 -10.16
CA GLY A 102 -1.08 0.98 -8.99
C GLY A 102 -2.26 1.88 -8.62
N VAL A 103 -2.09 3.20 -8.67
CA VAL A 103 -3.16 4.17 -8.41
C VAL A 103 -4.25 4.06 -9.48
N VAL A 104 -3.88 4.00 -10.76
CA VAL A 104 -4.84 3.88 -11.86
C VAL A 104 -5.60 2.55 -11.78
N ALA A 105 -4.89 1.44 -11.66
CA ALA A 105 -5.48 0.11 -11.60
C ALA A 105 -6.34 -0.08 -10.33
N GLY A 106 -5.84 0.37 -9.17
CA GLY A 106 -6.56 0.31 -7.91
C GLY A 106 -7.82 1.17 -7.91
N THR A 107 -7.74 2.38 -8.48
CA THR A 107 -8.90 3.28 -8.62
C THR A 107 -9.92 2.70 -9.59
N ALA A 108 -9.49 2.15 -10.73
CA ALA A 108 -10.37 1.52 -11.70
C ALA A 108 -11.06 0.27 -11.12
N ALA A 109 -10.32 -0.57 -10.39
CA ALA A 109 -10.86 -1.74 -9.71
C ALA A 109 -11.85 -1.33 -8.61
N GLY A 110 -11.49 -0.34 -7.78
CA GLY A 110 -12.37 0.21 -6.75
C GLY A 110 -13.65 0.79 -7.33
N TRP A 111 -13.53 1.61 -8.37
CA TRP A 111 -14.69 2.16 -9.09
C TRP A 111 -15.58 1.06 -9.66
N GLY A 112 -15.01 0.04 -10.30
CA GLY A 112 -15.77 -1.09 -10.83
C GLY A 112 -16.52 -1.87 -9.76
N VAL A 113 -15.87 -2.19 -8.63
CA VAL A 113 -16.51 -2.93 -7.52
C VAL A 113 -17.59 -2.09 -6.85
N VAL A 114 -17.30 -0.83 -6.53
CA VAL A 114 -18.21 0.05 -5.79
C VAL A 114 -19.45 0.38 -6.64
N THR A 115 -19.29 0.67 -7.92
CA THR A 115 -20.41 1.04 -8.80
C THR A 115 -21.20 -0.16 -9.33
N GLN A 116 -20.52 -1.23 -9.77
CA GLN A 116 -21.19 -2.37 -10.42
C GLN A 116 -21.68 -3.42 -9.42
N VAL A 117 -20.87 -3.74 -8.40
CA VAL A 117 -21.19 -4.82 -7.45
C VAL A 117 -21.97 -4.26 -6.27
N MET A 118 -21.50 -3.17 -5.67
CA MET A 118 -22.11 -2.60 -4.46
C MET A 118 -23.21 -1.57 -4.76
N ARG A 119 -23.27 -1.03 -5.98
CA ARG A 119 -24.28 -0.05 -6.44
C ARG A 119 -24.40 1.18 -5.53
N ILE A 120 -23.27 1.64 -5.02
CA ILE A 120 -23.14 2.83 -4.17
C ILE A 120 -22.24 3.87 -4.86
N ASP A 121 -22.33 5.13 -4.42
CA ASP A 121 -21.53 6.21 -4.99
C ASP A 121 -20.05 6.04 -4.69
N PHE A 122 -19.22 6.19 -5.73
CA PHE A 122 -17.77 6.14 -5.59
C PHE A 122 -17.24 7.47 -5.05
N VAL A 123 -16.78 7.45 -3.80
CA VAL A 123 -16.06 8.57 -3.20
C VAL A 123 -14.57 8.35 -3.40
N SER A 124 -13.93 9.26 -4.13
CA SER A 124 -12.48 9.26 -4.32
C SER A 124 -11.80 9.78 -3.06
N ASP A 125 -10.81 9.05 -2.55
CA ASP A 125 -9.90 9.56 -1.50
C ASP A 125 -8.49 9.79 -2.09
N PRO A 126 -8.18 11.02 -2.54
CA PRO A 126 -6.87 11.35 -3.10
C PRO A 126 -5.76 11.25 -2.05
N THR A 127 -6.08 11.45 -0.77
CA THR A 127 -5.07 11.46 0.30
C THR A 127 -4.55 10.06 0.57
N GLY A 128 -5.45 9.07 0.67
CA GLY A 128 -5.08 7.66 0.76
C GLY A 128 -4.28 7.19 -0.46
N ALA A 129 -4.68 7.59 -1.67
CA ALA A 129 -3.97 7.26 -2.90
C ALA A 129 -2.55 7.85 -2.94
N LEU A 130 -2.38 9.11 -2.53
CA LEU A 130 -1.07 9.78 -2.48
C LEU A 130 -0.15 9.13 -1.44
N LEU A 131 -0.68 8.79 -0.26
CA LEU A 131 0.06 8.09 0.79
C LEU A 131 0.50 6.69 0.32
N ALA A 132 -0.39 5.94 -0.32
CA ALA A 132 -0.05 4.63 -0.87
C ALA A 132 1.00 4.73 -1.99
N ALA A 133 0.87 5.70 -2.89
CA ALA A 133 1.83 5.93 -3.98
C ALA A 133 3.23 6.31 -3.46
N THR A 134 3.29 7.26 -2.53
CA THR A 134 4.56 7.68 -1.92
C THR A 134 5.20 6.55 -1.11
N ALA A 135 4.41 5.77 -0.37
CA ALA A 135 4.89 4.58 0.32
C ALA A 135 5.43 3.53 -0.66
N ALA A 136 4.74 3.27 -1.77
CA ALA A 136 5.19 2.33 -2.80
C ALA A 136 6.54 2.75 -3.40
N ILE A 137 6.68 4.03 -3.79
CA ILE A 137 7.95 4.58 -4.31
C ILE A 137 9.07 4.43 -3.28
N ALA A 138 8.82 4.81 -2.03
CA ALA A 138 9.80 4.70 -0.95
C ALA A 138 10.25 3.25 -0.74
N VAL A 139 9.30 2.30 -0.74
CA VAL A 139 9.58 0.86 -0.64
C VAL A 139 10.42 0.39 -1.82
N THR A 140 10.07 0.73 -3.07
CA THR A 140 10.85 0.35 -4.25
C THR A 140 12.30 0.85 -4.16
N ILE A 141 12.49 2.11 -3.79
CA ILE A 141 13.82 2.72 -3.62
C ILE A 141 14.61 2.00 -2.52
N LEU A 142 13.99 1.77 -1.35
CA LEU A 142 14.63 1.11 -0.21
C LEU A 142 15.06 -0.32 -0.55
N PHE A 143 14.18 -1.12 -1.16
CA PHE A 143 14.51 -2.50 -1.53
C PHE A 143 15.54 -2.57 -2.66
N GLY A 144 15.44 -1.69 -3.66
CA GLY A 144 16.43 -1.58 -4.74
C GLY A 144 17.83 -1.24 -4.21
N LEU A 145 17.92 -0.20 -3.37
CA LEU A 145 19.17 0.22 -2.74
C LEU A 145 19.73 -0.83 -1.79
N ALA A 146 18.88 -1.46 -0.96
CA ALA A 146 19.30 -2.53 -0.05
C ALA A 146 19.90 -3.72 -0.82
N GLY A 147 19.30 -4.11 -1.95
CA GLY A 147 19.85 -5.10 -2.87
C GLY A 147 21.25 -4.70 -3.35
N THR A 148 21.39 -3.47 -3.86
CA THR A 148 22.66 -2.94 -4.38
C THR A 148 23.75 -2.85 -3.30
N ILE A 149 23.42 -2.38 -2.09
CA ILE A 149 24.38 -2.29 -0.96
C ILE A 149 24.84 -3.69 -0.54
N LYS A 150 23.91 -4.65 -0.42
CA LYS A 150 24.24 -6.03 -0.03
C LYS A 150 25.17 -6.72 -1.02
N ILE A 151 25.00 -6.44 -2.32
CA ILE A 151 25.86 -6.93 -3.39
C ILE A 151 27.25 -6.28 -3.31
N LEU A 152 27.30 -4.94 -3.21
CA LEU A 152 28.56 -4.18 -3.18
C LEU A 152 29.39 -4.42 -1.91
N SER A 153 28.75 -4.86 -0.83
CA SER A 153 29.40 -5.22 0.44
C SER A 153 30.04 -6.61 0.42
N LYS A 154 29.55 -7.53 -0.42
CA LYS A 154 30.16 -8.86 -0.62
C LYS A 154 31.31 -8.88 -1.64
N ALA A 155 31.44 -7.84 -2.45
CA ALA A 155 32.48 -7.70 -3.46
C ALA A 155 33.76 -6.96 -3.00
N PRO A 156 34.54 -7.51 -2.04
CA PRO A 156 35.96 -7.15 -2.01
C PRO A 156 37.03 -8.25 -1.90
N ALA A 157 36.76 -9.56 -1.85
CA ALA A 157 37.90 -10.52 -1.75
C ALA A 157 37.69 -12.00 -2.11
N SER A 158 36.46 -12.53 -2.19
CA SER A 158 36.31 -14.01 -2.18
C SER A 158 36.57 -14.72 -3.51
N HIS A 159 36.57 -14.00 -4.64
CA HIS A 159 36.68 -14.62 -5.98
C HIS A 159 38.10 -14.57 -6.57
N LEU A 160 39.08 -13.98 -5.88
CA LEU A 160 40.50 -14.06 -6.26
C LEU A 160 41.27 -15.14 -5.47
N ARG A 161 40.61 -15.90 -4.59
CA ARG A 161 41.25 -16.98 -3.81
C ARG A 161 40.99 -18.39 -4.36
N ASN A 162 40.21 -18.51 -5.44
CA ASN A 162 39.87 -19.77 -6.10
C ASN A 162 40.27 -19.78 -7.59
N LEU A 163 41.21 -18.92 -7.99
CA LEU A 163 42.01 -19.08 -9.21
C LEU A 163 43.43 -19.41 -8.79
#